data_AF-A0A950TKT4-F1
#
_entry.id   AF-A0A950TKT4-F1
#
_cell.length_a   1.000
_cell.length_b   1.000
_cell.length_c   1.000
_cell.angle_alpha   90.00
_cell.angle_beta   90.00
_cell.angle_gamma   90.00
#
_symmetry.space_group_name_H-M   'P 1'
#
loop_
_entity.id
_entity.type
_entity.pdbx_description
1 polymer ?
#
loop_
_entity_poly.entity_id
_entity_poly.type
_entity_poly.pdbx_seq_one_letter_code
_entity_poly.pdbx_strand_id
1 'polypeptide(L)'
;MGGKPLPLPVWDRQAGTLIEEFLDDHPATYDSRPRRSLTQWLESRRLYDWLIAAYQDSPWSIRAIDPFITKHKIDLSEFKPVIYGSFADFFCREFRPGARTFPTDSHQMGAFAEARYFGWAKLDPEQQFPIKGYSLNAERILGSRERAEPFRSGPVLLARLSPVDYHHAHYPDDGNTVEADRRGGPLWTINWRALLNQPDILFRNHRQVNILQTAHFGRLALVEIGAMSVGRIVQVHRLDQPFSRGDEKSMFKFGGSAIVAFGEPEAWIPSQDILDNTAQGIETLVRLGEPVARAS
;
A
#
# COMPACT_ATOMS: atom_id res chain seq x y z
N MET A 1 21.38 20.56 -6.55
CA MET A 1 21.83 19.87 -5.32
C MET A 1 20.60 19.24 -4.69
N GLY A 2 20.35 17.95 -4.94
CA GLY A 2 19.21 17.24 -4.37
C GLY A 2 19.50 16.98 -2.89
N GLY A 3 18.69 17.53 -1.99
CA GLY A 3 18.79 17.22 -0.57
C GLY A 3 18.67 15.73 -0.33
N LYS A 4 19.35 15.18 0.69
CA LYS A 4 19.16 13.80 1.13
C LYS A 4 17.69 13.57 1.53
N PRO A 5 17.11 12.39 1.30
CA PRO A 5 15.79 12.08 1.84
C PRO A 5 15.81 12.28 3.35
N LEU A 6 14.83 13.05 3.85
CA LEU A 6 14.62 13.15 5.28
C LEU A 6 14.11 11.77 5.74
N PRO A 7 14.73 11.16 6.76
CA PRO A 7 14.26 9.90 7.31
C PRO A 7 12.82 10.05 7.80
N LEU A 8 12.04 8.97 7.67
CA LEU A 8 10.68 8.93 8.16
C LEU A 8 10.64 8.26 9.52
N PRO A 9 10.02 8.92 10.53
CA PRO A 9 9.75 8.26 11.78
C PRO A 9 8.69 7.18 11.52
N VAL A 10 9.07 5.93 11.72
CA VAL A 10 8.18 4.78 11.65
C VAL A 10 8.23 4.09 13.01
N TRP A 11 7.07 3.87 13.62
CA TRP A 11 6.93 3.08 14.83
C TRP A 11 6.90 1.60 14.46
N ASP A 12 7.94 0.85 14.80
CA ASP A 12 7.94 -0.60 14.68
C ASP A 12 7.15 -1.20 15.85
N ARG A 13 5.95 -1.70 15.54
CA ARG A 13 5.04 -2.27 16.54
C ARG A 13 5.63 -3.52 17.21
N GLN A 14 6.37 -4.33 16.47
CA GLN A 14 6.97 -5.56 16.98
C GLN A 14 8.17 -5.27 17.88
N ALA A 15 9.03 -4.34 17.45
CA ALA A 15 10.18 -3.93 18.25
C ALA A 15 9.81 -2.99 19.41
N GLY A 16 8.67 -2.31 19.33
CA GLY A 16 8.24 -1.29 20.29
C GLY A 16 9.14 -0.06 20.26
N THR A 17 9.72 0.27 19.11
CA THR A 17 10.70 1.35 18.95
C THR A 17 10.43 2.21 17.73
N LEU A 18 10.85 3.47 17.81
CA LEU A 18 10.88 4.34 16.65
C LEU A 18 12.13 4.02 15.81
N ILE A 19 11.91 3.70 14.55
CA ILE A 19 12.97 3.49 13.57
C ILE A 19 12.92 4.60 12.52
N GLU A 20 14.11 4.96 12.02
CA GLU A 20 14.22 5.84 10.85
C GLU A 20 14.33 4.97 9.61
N GLU A 21 13.31 5.01 8.76
CA GLU A 21 13.39 4.35 7.47
C GLU A 21 13.95 5.32 6.42
N PHE A 22 15.07 4.93 5.83
CA PHE A 22 15.61 5.55 4.62
C PHE A 22 15.08 4.78 3.41
N LEU A 23 14.17 5.38 2.65
CA LEU A 23 13.92 4.91 1.29
C LEU A 23 15.14 5.28 0.42
N ASP A 24 15.95 4.27 0.11
CA ASP A 24 17.09 4.40 -0.78
C ASP A 24 16.63 4.38 -2.23
N ASP A 25 16.31 5.56 -2.69
CA ASP A 25 15.43 5.78 -3.80
C ASP A 25 16.07 6.88 -4.64
N HIS A 26 16.44 6.57 -5.90
CA HIS A 26 17.18 7.50 -6.76
C HIS A 26 16.44 8.85 -6.82
N PRO A 27 17.06 10.01 -6.57
CA PRO A 27 16.35 11.30 -6.46
C PRO A 27 15.46 11.65 -7.66
N ALA A 28 15.76 11.07 -8.82
CA ALA A 28 15.04 11.25 -10.07
C ALA A 28 13.68 10.53 -10.11
N THR A 29 13.48 9.43 -9.37
CA THR A 29 12.20 8.70 -9.31
C THR A 29 11.13 9.41 -8.45
N TYR A 30 11.46 10.52 -7.78
CA TYR A 30 10.66 11.08 -6.66
C TYR A 30 10.46 12.60 -6.65
N ASP A 31 11.07 13.32 -7.59
CA ASP A 31 10.85 14.77 -7.72
C ASP A 31 9.84 15.03 -8.83
N SER A 32 8.64 15.40 -8.42
CA SER A 32 7.43 15.31 -9.22
C SER A 32 7.05 16.64 -9.87
N ARG A 33 8.01 17.58 -9.95
CA ARG A 33 7.85 18.87 -10.61
C ARG A 33 8.47 18.81 -12.02
N PRO A 34 7.66 18.75 -13.11
CA PRO A 34 8.12 18.57 -14.49
C PRO A 34 8.96 19.72 -15.07
N ARG A 35 9.40 20.68 -14.26
CA ARG A 35 9.90 21.98 -14.71
C ARG A 35 11.40 22.19 -14.53
N ARG A 36 12.18 21.23 -14.05
CA ARG A 36 13.60 21.45 -13.75
C ARG A 36 14.64 20.60 -14.49
N SER A 37 14.29 19.51 -15.17
CA SER A 37 15.28 18.83 -16.05
C SER A 37 14.67 18.05 -17.23
N LEU A 38 15.43 17.98 -18.32
CA LEU A 38 15.11 17.20 -19.53
C LEU A 38 15.08 15.68 -19.23
N THR A 39 15.89 15.22 -18.26
CA THR A 39 15.93 13.82 -17.81
C THR A 39 14.62 13.43 -17.13
N GLN A 40 14.07 14.26 -16.25
CA GLN A 40 12.78 14.00 -15.58
C GLN A 40 11.61 13.96 -16.58
N TRP A 41 11.63 14.81 -17.60
CA TRP A 41 10.61 14.76 -18.65
C TRP A 41 10.69 13.46 -19.46
N LEU A 42 11.90 12.95 -19.74
CA LEU A 42 12.09 11.65 -20.37
C LEU A 42 11.68 10.49 -19.45
N GLU A 43 11.97 10.58 -18.15
CA GLU A 43 11.63 9.59 -17.12
C GLU A 43 10.13 9.52 -16.82
N SER A 44 9.39 10.63 -16.95
CA SER A 44 7.93 10.67 -16.81
C SER A 44 7.16 10.10 -18.03
N ARG A 45 7.87 9.57 -19.03
CA ARG A 45 7.24 8.98 -20.22
C ARG A 45 6.91 7.53 -19.96
N ARG A 46 5.72 7.12 -20.41
CA ARG A 46 5.26 5.72 -20.46
C ARG A 46 6.29 4.73 -21.03
N LEU A 47 7.15 5.19 -21.95
CA LEU A 47 8.21 4.38 -22.54
C LEU A 47 9.35 4.09 -21.56
N TYR A 48 9.73 5.05 -20.71
CA TYR A 48 10.76 4.86 -19.70
C TYR A 48 10.28 3.92 -18.60
N ASP A 49 9.06 4.12 -18.09
CA ASP A 49 8.41 3.18 -17.16
C ASP A 49 8.38 1.77 -17.75
N TRP A 50 7.99 1.63 -19.02
CA TRP A 50 7.97 0.35 -19.70
C TRP A 50 9.36 -0.28 -19.83
N LEU A 51 10.41 0.50 -20.11
CA LEU A 51 11.78 0.01 -20.19
C LEU A 51 12.30 -0.46 -18.83
N ILE A 52 12.02 0.27 -17.75
CA ILE A 52 12.34 -0.17 -16.39
C ILE A 52 11.59 -1.46 -16.08
N ALA A 53 10.29 -1.53 -16.38
CA ALA A 53 9.49 -2.73 -16.17
C ALA A 53 10.07 -3.94 -16.91
N ALA A 54 10.38 -3.78 -18.20
CA ALA A 54 10.97 -4.82 -19.02
C ALA A 54 12.34 -5.28 -18.48
N TYR A 55 13.15 -4.35 -17.96
CA TYR A 55 14.42 -4.69 -17.31
C TYR A 55 14.19 -5.49 -16.02
N GLN A 56 13.29 -5.05 -15.14
CA GLN A 56 12.99 -5.70 -13.86
C GLN A 56 12.35 -7.08 -14.04
N ASP A 57 11.61 -7.31 -15.12
CA ASP A 57 11.07 -8.62 -15.51
C ASP A 57 12.12 -9.51 -16.23
N SER A 58 13.29 -8.97 -16.58
CA SER A 58 14.32 -9.73 -17.30
C SER A 58 15.26 -10.52 -16.38
N PRO A 59 15.84 -11.64 -16.83
CA PRO A 59 16.84 -12.40 -16.06
C PRO A 59 18.10 -11.60 -15.68
N TRP A 60 18.37 -10.48 -16.37
CA TRP A 60 19.52 -9.62 -16.06
C TRP A 60 19.39 -8.94 -14.70
N SER A 61 18.15 -8.71 -14.26
CA SER A 61 17.83 -8.08 -12.97
C SER A 61 18.07 -8.98 -11.76
N ILE A 62 18.24 -10.30 -11.96
CA ILE A 62 18.57 -11.26 -10.88
C ILE A 62 19.80 -10.81 -10.08
N ARG A 63 20.77 -10.16 -10.74
CA ARG A 63 22.00 -9.66 -10.11
C ARG A 63 21.74 -8.60 -9.03
N ALA A 64 20.57 -7.97 -9.02
CA ALA A 64 20.18 -6.99 -8.00
C ALA A 64 19.59 -7.64 -6.74
N ILE A 65 19.23 -8.93 -6.77
CA ILE A 65 18.55 -9.62 -5.66
C ILE A 65 19.47 -9.75 -4.43
N ASP A 66 20.66 -10.36 -4.56
CA ASP A 66 21.56 -10.58 -3.41
C ASP A 66 22.03 -9.27 -2.74
N PRO A 67 22.43 -8.22 -3.50
CA PRO A 67 22.72 -6.91 -2.92
C PRO A 67 21.53 -6.33 -2.15
N PHE A 68 20.32 -6.48 -2.68
CA PHE A 68 19.10 -5.96 -2.05
C PHE A 68 18.79 -6.70 -0.74
N ILE A 69 18.86 -8.04 -0.74
CA ILE A 69 18.68 -8.87 0.47
C ILE A 69 19.69 -8.49 1.55
N THR A 70 20.98 -8.38 1.17
CA THR A 70 22.05 -8.06 2.11
C THR A 70 21.87 -6.67 2.72
N LYS A 71 21.54 -5.69 1.88
CA LYS A 71 21.35 -4.30 2.28
C LYS A 71 20.16 -4.13 3.23
N HIS A 72 19.04 -4.76 2.91
CA HIS A 72 17.79 -4.62 3.67
C HIS A 72 17.59 -5.71 4.72
N LYS A 73 18.56 -6.63 4.88
CA LYS A 73 18.55 -7.73 5.85
C LYS A 73 17.26 -8.56 5.78
N ILE A 74 16.82 -8.88 4.56
CA ILE A 74 15.59 -9.64 4.34
C ILE A 74 15.81 -11.09 4.79
N ASP A 75 15.00 -11.56 5.72
CA ASP A 75 15.02 -12.95 6.16
C ASP A 75 14.32 -13.85 5.15
N LEU A 76 15.11 -14.51 4.30
CA LEU A 76 14.59 -15.45 3.30
C LEU A 76 13.97 -16.73 3.92
N SER A 77 14.20 -17.01 5.20
CA SER A 77 13.65 -18.21 5.85
C SER A 77 12.12 -18.17 5.97
N GLU A 78 11.52 -16.97 5.95
CA GLU A 78 10.08 -16.77 5.99
C GLU A 78 9.38 -17.07 4.64
N PHE A 79 10.13 -17.08 3.53
CA PHE A 79 9.60 -17.17 2.16
C PHE A 79 9.75 -18.57 1.55
N LYS A 80 8.92 -18.89 0.57
CA LYS A 80 9.02 -20.17 -0.16
C LYS A 80 10.40 -20.27 -0.84
N PRO A 81 11.08 -21.43 -0.75
CA PRO A 81 12.40 -21.61 -1.34
C PRO A 81 12.28 -21.84 -2.85
N VAL A 82 12.12 -20.75 -3.61
CA VAL A 82 12.02 -20.75 -5.08
C VAL A 82 13.24 -20.09 -5.71
N ILE A 83 13.55 -20.46 -6.95
CA ILE A 83 14.57 -19.79 -7.75
C ILE A 83 13.89 -18.65 -8.53
N TYR A 84 14.28 -17.42 -8.25
CA TYR A 84 13.70 -16.24 -8.89
C TYR A 84 14.23 -16.04 -10.31
N GLY A 85 13.33 -15.86 -11.27
CA GLY A 85 13.66 -15.61 -12.67
C GLY A 85 13.99 -14.15 -13.00
N SER A 86 13.68 -13.23 -12.11
CA SER A 86 13.92 -11.79 -12.24
C SER A 86 13.80 -11.09 -10.88
N PHE A 87 14.17 -9.82 -10.80
CA PHE A 87 13.97 -9.00 -9.60
C PHE A 87 12.47 -8.76 -9.34
N ALA A 88 11.67 -8.58 -10.39
CA ALA A 88 10.23 -8.45 -10.25
C ALA A 88 9.58 -9.73 -9.68
N ASP A 89 10.10 -10.91 -10.02
CA ASP A 89 9.69 -12.20 -9.43
C ASP A 89 10.06 -12.27 -7.94
N PHE A 90 11.28 -11.86 -7.57
CA PHE A 90 11.69 -11.72 -6.16
C PHE A 90 10.85 -10.70 -5.38
N PHE A 91 10.43 -9.61 -6.02
CA PHE A 91 9.59 -8.59 -5.40
C PHE A 91 8.22 -9.14 -5.00
N CYS A 92 7.70 -10.07 -5.81
CA CYS A 92 6.44 -10.78 -5.59
C CYS A 92 6.64 -12.14 -4.89
N ARG A 93 7.71 -12.29 -4.10
CA ARG A 93 7.99 -13.50 -3.32
C ARG A 93 6.84 -13.83 -2.37
N GLU A 94 6.53 -15.12 -2.26
CA GLU A 94 5.46 -15.61 -1.40
C GLU A 94 5.97 -16.11 -0.05
N PHE A 95 5.25 -15.78 1.02
CA PHE A 95 5.49 -16.36 2.34
C PHE A 95 5.28 -17.88 2.34
N ARG A 96 5.97 -18.56 3.26
CA ARG A 96 5.68 -19.97 3.55
C ARG A 96 4.29 -20.09 4.19
N PRO A 97 3.58 -21.21 3.98
CA PRO A 97 2.36 -21.50 4.73
C PRO A 97 2.62 -21.39 6.24
N GLY A 98 1.79 -20.61 6.93
CA GLY A 98 1.90 -20.38 8.37
C GLY A 98 2.93 -19.34 8.82
N ALA A 99 3.67 -18.68 7.92
CA ALA A 99 4.61 -17.62 8.30
C ALA A 99 3.91 -16.34 8.82
N ARG A 100 2.63 -16.15 8.45
CA ARG A 100 1.76 -15.09 8.95
C ARG A 100 0.42 -15.72 9.33
N THR A 101 -0.21 -15.19 10.37
CA THR A 101 -1.49 -15.68 10.89
C THR A 101 -2.46 -14.52 11.03
N PHE A 102 -3.70 -14.73 10.59
CA PHE A 102 -4.78 -13.77 10.81
C PHE A 102 -5.48 -14.02 12.17
N PRO A 103 -6.15 -13.01 12.74
CA PRO A 103 -6.79 -13.14 14.05
C PRO A 103 -7.92 -14.16 14.01
N THR A 104 -8.00 -14.99 15.05
CA THR A 104 -9.11 -15.93 15.26
C THR A 104 -10.34 -15.27 15.87
N ASP A 105 -10.16 -14.15 16.60
CA ASP A 105 -11.27 -13.31 17.05
C ASP A 105 -11.92 -12.65 15.84
N SER A 106 -13.18 -12.95 15.58
CA SER A 106 -13.92 -12.41 14.44
C SER A 106 -14.04 -10.89 14.48
N HIS A 107 -13.99 -10.30 15.68
CA HIS A 107 -14.05 -8.85 15.87
C HIS A 107 -12.71 -8.14 15.63
N GLN A 108 -11.60 -8.85 15.44
CA GLN A 108 -10.30 -8.27 15.13
C GLN A 108 -10.02 -8.27 13.63
N MET A 109 -9.76 -7.09 13.08
CA MET A 109 -9.35 -6.92 11.69
C MET A 109 -7.84 -7.13 11.60
N GLY A 110 -7.41 -8.19 10.92
CA GLY A 110 -5.99 -8.41 10.62
C GLY A 110 -5.48 -7.41 9.57
N ALA A 111 -4.20 -7.06 9.64
CA ALA A 111 -3.54 -6.23 8.64
C ALA A 111 -3.67 -6.90 7.27
N PHE A 112 -4.25 -6.18 6.31
CA PHE A 112 -4.45 -6.65 4.94
C PHE A 112 -3.17 -6.58 4.08
N ALA A 113 -2.08 -5.99 4.59
CA ALA A 113 -0.75 -5.99 3.97
C ALA A 113 0.35 -5.84 5.04
N GLU A 114 1.57 -6.28 4.73
CA GLU A 114 2.75 -5.94 5.54
C GLU A 114 3.23 -4.56 5.13
N ALA A 115 3.00 -3.56 5.97
CA ALA A 115 3.07 -2.16 5.54
C ALA A 115 3.20 -1.17 6.71
N ARG A 116 3.41 0.09 6.36
CA ARG A 116 3.32 1.25 7.25
C ARG A 116 1.89 1.79 7.25
N TYR A 117 1.23 1.76 8.38
CA TYR A 117 -0.16 2.15 8.55
C TYR A 117 -0.31 3.55 9.14
N PHE A 118 -1.22 4.31 8.54
CA PHE A 118 -1.93 5.41 9.18
C PHE A 118 -3.39 5.03 9.40
N GLY A 119 -4.03 5.61 10.41
CA GLY A 119 -5.42 5.34 10.75
C GLY A 119 -6.15 6.55 11.31
N TRP A 120 -7.41 6.70 10.89
CA TRP A 120 -8.33 7.72 11.40
C TRP A 120 -9.63 7.05 11.79
N ALA A 121 -10.15 7.40 12.98
CA ALA A 121 -11.44 6.89 13.44
C ALA A 121 -12.61 7.45 12.62
N LYS A 122 -12.46 8.66 12.07
CA LYS A 122 -13.44 9.30 11.18
C LYS A 122 -12.72 10.07 10.09
N LEU A 123 -13.16 9.91 8.85
CA LEU A 123 -12.67 10.68 7.72
C LEU A 123 -13.34 12.05 7.67
N ASP A 124 -12.62 13.08 8.07
CA ASP A 124 -13.02 14.47 7.83
C ASP A 124 -12.94 14.78 6.31
N PRO A 125 -13.93 15.44 5.68
CA PRO A 125 -13.82 15.93 4.30
C PRO A 125 -12.54 16.76 4.04
N GLU A 126 -12.06 17.47 5.06
CA GLU A 126 -10.83 18.25 5.05
C GLU A 126 -9.62 17.47 5.60
N GLN A 127 -9.79 16.18 5.97
CA GLN A 127 -8.77 15.34 6.60
C GLN A 127 -7.49 15.37 5.79
N GLN A 128 -6.52 16.16 6.25
CA GLN A 128 -5.24 16.24 5.59
C GLN A 128 -4.45 14.98 5.89
N PHE A 129 -3.82 14.46 4.84
CA PHE A 129 -2.76 13.51 4.97
C PHE A 129 -1.64 14.16 5.79
N PRO A 130 -1.02 13.46 6.76
CA PRO A 130 0.03 14.00 7.63
C PRO A 130 1.25 14.51 6.85
N ILE A 131 1.32 14.20 5.55
CA ILE A 131 2.23 14.81 4.59
C ILE A 131 1.61 16.09 4.00
N LYS A 132 1.93 17.23 4.62
CA LYS A 132 1.73 18.62 4.15
C LYS A 132 0.62 18.83 3.08
N GLY A 133 -0.61 19.03 3.55
CA GLY A 133 -1.55 19.97 2.90
C GLY A 133 -2.67 19.40 2.01
N TYR A 134 -2.96 18.10 2.03
CA TYR A 134 -3.93 17.51 1.08
C TYR A 134 -4.81 16.43 1.66
N SER A 135 -6.09 16.40 1.26
CA SER A 135 -7.09 15.56 1.91
C SER A 135 -7.21 14.14 1.37
N LEU A 136 -7.32 13.14 2.27
CA LEU A 136 -7.78 11.80 1.98
C LEU A 136 -9.28 11.87 1.63
N ASN A 137 -9.58 12.28 0.41
CA ASN A 137 -10.96 12.46 -0.02
C ASN A 137 -11.50 11.15 -0.61
N ALA A 138 -12.46 10.52 0.06
CA ALA A 138 -13.10 9.28 -0.39
C ALA A 138 -13.73 9.43 -1.78
N GLU A 139 -14.40 10.55 -2.09
CA GLU A 139 -15.01 10.77 -3.41
C GLU A 139 -13.96 10.77 -4.53
N ARG A 140 -12.79 11.37 -4.32
CA ARG A 140 -11.70 11.39 -5.31
C ARG A 140 -11.07 10.02 -5.49
N ILE A 141 -10.82 9.31 -4.39
CA ILE A 141 -10.18 7.99 -4.41
C ILE A 141 -11.14 6.96 -5.03
N LEU A 142 -12.40 6.94 -4.60
CA LEU A 142 -13.42 6.03 -5.12
C LEU A 142 -13.94 6.46 -6.49
N GLY A 143 -13.75 7.72 -6.90
CA GLY A 143 -14.11 8.25 -8.22
C GLY A 143 -15.60 8.46 -8.44
N SER A 144 -16.42 8.35 -7.40
CA SER A 144 -17.87 8.59 -7.42
C SER A 144 -18.33 9.05 -6.05
N ARG A 145 -19.12 10.13 -6.03
CA ARG A 145 -19.75 10.63 -4.80
C ARG A 145 -20.75 9.63 -4.23
N GLU A 146 -21.56 9.03 -5.09
CA GLU A 146 -22.54 7.99 -4.71
C GLU A 146 -21.84 6.78 -4.06
N ARG A 147 -20.74 6.33 -4.66
CA ARG A 147 -19.93 5.23 -4.11
C ARG A 147 -19.29 5.58 -2.78
N ALA A 148 -18.92 6.85 -2.59
CA ALA A 148 -18.25 7.33 -1.39
C ALA A 148 -19.19 7.65 -0.22
N GLU A 149 -20.46 7.95 -0.49
CA GLU A 149 -21.44 8.35 0.54
C GLU A 149 -21.53 7.35 1.71
N PRO A 150 -21.57 6.01 1.51
CA PRO A 150 -21.56 5.05 2.60
C PRO A 150 -20.38 5.16 3.57
N PHE A 151 -19.23 5.63 3.08
CA PHE A 151 -17.97 5.68 3.83
C PHE A 151 -17.70 7.07 4.42
N ARG A 152 -18.61 8.01 4.20
CA ARG A 152 -18.46 9.39 4.62
C ARG A 152 -18.43 9.47 6.15
N SER A 153 -17.42 10.12 6.72
CA SER A 153 -17.20 10.18 8.17
C SER A 153 -16.95 8.81 8.83
N GLY A 154 -16.66 7.78 8.03
CA GLY A 154 -16.27 6.47 8.52
C GLY A 154 -14.77 6.35 8.81
N PRO A 155 -14.34 5.25 9.42
CA PRO A 155 -12.95 5.00 9.73
C PRO A 155 -12.12 4.72 8.46
N VAL A 156 -10.83 5.05 8.52
CA VAL A 156 -9.89 4.85 7.39
C VAL A 156 -8.57 4.27 7.87
N LEU A 157 -8.05 3.31 7.13
CA LEU A 157 -6.67 2.85 7.23
C LEU A 157 -5.97 3.08 5.89
N LEU A 158 -4.77 3.65 5.93
CA LEU A 158 -3.87 3.71 4.78
C LEU A 158 -2.63 2.87 5.08
N ALA A 159 -2.39 1.86 4.26
CA ALA A 159 -1.18 1.05 4.27
C ALA A 159 -0.25 1.48 3.14
N ARG A 160 0.95 1.94 3.45
CA ARG A 160 2.01 2.23 2.49
C ARG A 160 3.04 1.10 2.50
N LEU A 161 3.26 0.49 1.34
CA LEU A 161 4.26 -0.55 1.17
C LEU A 161 5.58 0.08 0.71
N SER A 162 6.67 -0.35 1.35
CA SER A 162 8.05 -0.06 1.00
C SER A 162 8.58 -1.16 0.09
N PRO A 163 9.54 -0.90 -0.82
CA PRO A 163 10.07 -1.93 -1.73
C PRO A 163 10.62 -3.19 -1.05
N VAL A 164 10.94 -3.13 0.24
CA VAL A 164 11.42 -4.26 1.05
C VAL A 164 10.29 -5.17 1.53
N ASP A 165 9.04 -4.71 1.53
CA ASP A 165 7.92 -5.40 2.13
C ASP A 165 7.46 -6.60 1.28
N TYR A 166 6.48 -7.33 1.81
CA TYR A 166 5.71 -8.31 1.08
C TYR A 166 4.56 -7.63 0.32
N HIS A 167 4.56 -7.75 -1.01
CA HIS A 167 3.73 -6.93 -1.90
C HIS A 167 2.39 -7.55 -2.28
N HIS A 168 1.81 -8.36 -1.38
CA HIS A 168 0.49 -8.94 -1.58
C HIS A 168 -0.49 -8.37 -0.56
N ALA A 169 -1.71 -8.15 -1.03
CA ALA A 169 -2.85 -7.76 -0.22
C ALA A 169 -3.72 -8.99 0.06
N HIS A 170 -4.27 -9.06 1.26
CA HIS A 170 -5.13 -10.15 1.71
C HIS A 170 -6.48 -9.60 2.18
N TYR A 171 -7.50 -10.44 2.17
CA TYR A 171 -8.80 -10.06 2.70
C TYR A 171 -8.75 -9.99 4.23
N PRO A 172 -9.21 -8.89 4.85
CA PRO A 172 -9.18 -8.72 6.30
C PRO A 172 -10.28 -9.50 7.03
N ASP A 173 -11.28 -10.02 6.31
CA ASP A 173 -12.44 -10.70 6.86
C ASP A 173 -13.06 -11.66 5.83
N ASP A 174 -14.04 -12.45 6.26
CA ASP A 174 -14.89 -13.23 5.36
C ASP A 174 -15.89 -12.33 4.65
N GLY A 175 -16.25 -12.65 3.41
CA GLY A 175 -17.21 -11.83 2.68
C GLY A 175 -17.33 -12.07 1.19
N ASN A 176 -17.89 -11.08 0.50
CA ASN A 176 -18.07 -11.07 -0.96
C ASN A 176 -17.72 -9.71 -1.55
N THR A 177 -17.21 -9.68 -2.78
CA THR A 177 -17.01 -8.42 -3.52
C THR A 177 -18.35 -8.00 -4.14
N VAL A 178 -18.83 -6.82 -3.77
CA VAL A 178 -20.11 -6.24 -4.23
C VAL A 178 -19.91 -5.41 -5.49
N GLU A 179 -18.82 -4.67 -5.56
CA GLU A 179 -18.48 -3.81 -6.68
C GLU A 179 -16.98 -3.85 -6.91
N ALA A 180 -16.57 -3.88 -8.18
CA ALA A 180 -15.17 -3.78 -8.57
C ALA A 180 -15.05 -2.80 -9.73
N ASP A 181 -14.11 -1.87 -9.62
CA ASP A 181 -13.89 -0.85 -10.62
C ASP A 181 -12.39 -0.57 -10.76
N ARG A 182 -11.95 -0.36 -11.99
CA ARG A 182 -10.56 -0.09 -12.33
C ARG A 182 -10.45 1.34 -12.84
N ARG A 183 -9.72 2.19 -12.12
CA ARG A 183 -9.63 3.63 -12.41
C ARG A 183 -8.20 4.12 -12.53
N GLY A 184 -8.05 5.36 -12.98
CA GLY A 184 -6.78 6.09 -13.00
C GLY A 184 -6.11 6.18 -14.37
N GLY A 185 -5.08 7.01 -14.43
CA GLY A 185 -4.31 7.30 -15.63
C GLY A 185 -2.84 6.86 -15.49
N PRO A 186 -1.87 7.63 -16.00
CA PRO A 186 -0.45 7.34 -15.82
C PRO A 186 -0.10 7.09 -14.36
N LEU A 187 0.76 6.10 -14.12
CA LEU A 187 1.30 5.80 -12.80
C LEU A 187 2.30 6.91 -12.44
N TRP A 188 2.21 7.44 -11.22
CA TRP A 188 3.21 8.31 -10.57
C TRP A 188 3.79 7.58 -9.33
N THR A 189 5.03 7.82 -8.91
CA THR A 189 5.64 7.05 -7.80
C THR A 189 4.99 7.31 -6.42
N ILE A 190 4.57 6.30 -5.65
CA ILE A 190 4.01 6.46 -4.32
C ILE A 190 5.12 6.21 -3.30
N ASN A 191 5.86 7.27 -2.97
CA ASN A 191 6.68 7.29 -1.77
C ASN A 191 6.49 8.60 -1.02
N TRP A 192 7.05 8.73 0.17
CA TRP A 192 6.85 9.92 1.00
C TRP A 192 7.24 11.23 0.32
N ARG A 193 8.35 11.27 -0.42
CA ARG A 193 8.77 12.47 -1.16
C ARG A 193 7.82 12.82 -2.29
N ALA A 194 7.32 11.81 -2.99
CA ALA A 194 6.32 12.01 -4.02
C ALA A 194 4.98 12.43 -3.40
N LEU A 195 4.56 11.87 -2.28
CA LEU A 195 3.38 12.31 -1.54
C LEU A 195 3.54 13.76 -1.01
N LEU A 196 4.76 14.15 -0.61
CA LEU A 196 5.10 15.53 -0.21
C LEU A 196 5.01 16.54 -1.37
N ASN A 197 5.33 16.09 -2.60
CA ASN A 197 5.52 16.97 -3.75
C ASN A 197 4.38 16.91 -4.79
N GLN A 198 3.70 15.77 -4.88
CA GLN A 198 2.58 15.43 -5.77
C GLN A 198 1.47 14.73 -4.96
N PRO A 199 0.54 15.51 -4.42
CA PRO A 199 -0.42 15.05 -3.43
C PRO A 199 -1.66 14.38 -4.01
N ASP A 200 -1.87 14.54 -5.30
CA ASP A 200 -2.97 13.94 -6.06
C ASP A 200 -2.65 12.55 -6.59
N ILE A 201 -1.47 12.05 -6.27
CA ILE A 201 -0.94 10.77 -6.71
C ILE A 201 -1.87 9.60 -6.38
N LEU A 202 -2.46 9.61 -5.18
CA LEU A 202 -3.35 8.53 -4.71
C LEU A 202 -4.64 8.42 -5.55
N PHE A 203 -5.13 9.52 -6.11
CA PHE A 203 -6.36 9.51 -6.92
C PHE A 203 -6.14 9.77 -8.42
N ARG A 204 -4.91 10.09 -8.86
CA ARG A 204 -4.53 10.12 -10.29
C ARG A 204 -4.00 8.78 -10.79
N ASN A 205 -3.30 8.06 -9.93
CA ASN A 205 -2.71 6.78 -10.29
C ASN A 205 -3.74 5.73 -10.67
N HIS A 206 -3.26 4.77 -11.46
CA HIS A 206 -3.95 3.52 -11.68
C HIS A 206 -4.24 2.84 -10.33
N ARG A 207 -5.51 2.49 -10.13
CA ARG A 207 -6.02 1.91 -8.90
C ARG A 207 -7.12 0.91 -9.19
N GLN A 208 -7.24 -0.06 -8.30
CA GLN A 208 -8.36 -0.98 -8.24
C GLN A 208 -9.21 -0.59 -7.03
N VAL A 209 -10.49 -0.31 -7.25
CA VAL A 209 -11.46 -0.02 -6.20
C VAL A 209 -12.34 -1.24 -6.05
N ASN A 210 -12.39 -1.84 -4.86
CA ASN A 210 -13.30 -2.95 -4.58
C ASN A 210 -14.14 -2.62 -3.36
N ILE A 211 -15.46 -2.67 -3.50
CA ILE A 211 -16.40 -2.58 -2.38
C ILE A 211 -16.70 -4.00 -1.93
N LEU A 212 -16.38 -4.29 -0.69
CA LEU A 212 -16.53 -5.59 -0.06
C LEU A 212 -17.72 -5.53 0.90
N GLN A 213 -18.58 -6.54 0.86
CA GLN A 213 -19.48 -6.83 1.96
C GLN A 213 -18.76 -7.82 2.87
N THR A 214 -18.37 -7.35 4.05
CA THR A 214 -17.69 -8.19 5.05
C THR A 214 -18.71 -8.75 6.05
N ALA A 215 -18.33 -9.83 6.73
CA ALA A 215 -19.15 -10.46 7.75
C ALA A 215 -19.21 -9.64 9.05
N HIS A 216 -18.11 -8.98 9.44
CA HIS A 216 -17.96 -8.35 10.75
C HIS A 216 -17.63 -6.85 10.72
N PHE A 217 -17.22 -6.28 9.57
CA PHE A 217 -16.76 -4.89 9.46
C PHE A 217 -17.63 -4.03 8.53
N GLY A 218 -18.87 -4.45 8.27
CA GLY A 218 -19.79 -3.76 7.36
C GLY A 218 -19.31 -3.76 5.91
N ARG A 219 -19.72 -2.74 5.14
CA ARG A 219 -19.11 -2.49 3.83
C ARG A 219 -17.71 -1.90 4.03
N LEU A 220 -16.77 -2.43 3.26
CA LEU A 220 -15.38 -1.98 3.26
C LEU A 220 -14.96 -1.65 1.82
N ALA A 221 -14.59 -0.39 1.57
CA ALA A 221 -13.94 -0.05 0.30
C ALA A 221 -12.44 -0.29 0.43
N LEU A 222 -11.93 -1.34 -0.20
CA LEU A 222 -10.52 -1.66 -0.26
C LEU A 222 -9.96 -1.23 -1.62
N VAL A 223 -9.05 -0.26 -1.59
CA VAL A 223 -8.52 0.41 -2.78
C VAL A 223 -7.03 0.19 -2.89
N GLU A 224 -6.61 -0.62 -3.85
CA GLU A 224 -5.20 -0.79 -4.20
C GLU A 224 -4.76 0.31 -5.17
N ILE A 225 -3.70 1.04 -4.86
CA ILE A 225 -3.17 2.14 -5.64
C ILE A 225 -1.74 1.80 -6.05
N GLY A 226 -1.52 1.63 -7.36
CA GLY A 226 -0.21 1.35 -7.92
C GLY A 226 0.62 2.62 -8.13
N ALA A 227 1.94 2.47 -8.25
CA ALA A 227 2.84 3.57 -8.56
C ALA A 227 3.73 3.35 -9.80
N MET A 228 4.54 4.35 -10.16
CA MET A 228 5.53 4.25 -11.26
C MET A 228 6.46 3.04 -11.13
N SER A 229 7.10 2.73 -12.25
CA SER A 229 8.00 1.62 -12.52
C SER A 229 7.29 0.31 -12.87
N VAL A 230 6.48 -0.33 -12.01
CA VAL A 230 5.70 -1.56 -12.35
C VAL A 230 4.49 -1.75 -11.41
N GLY A 231 3.78 -0.69 -11.04
CA GLY A 231 2.56 -0.74 -10.20
C GLY A 231 1.34 -1.44 -10.83
N ARG A 232 1.55 -2.54 -11.57
CA ARG A 232 0.49 -3.41 -12.05
C ARG A 232 -0.08 -4.15 -10.84
N ILE A 233 -1.29 -3.77 -10.48
CA ILE A 233 -2.16 -4.52 -9.59
C ILE A 233 -2.62 -5.77 -10.35
N VAL A 234 -2.32 -6.95 -9.82
CA VAL A 234 -2.82 -8.23 -10.32
C VAL A 234 -3.81 -8.76 -9.29
N GLN A 235 -5.06 -8.95 -9.70
CA GLN A 235 -6.06 -9.62 -8.84
C GLN A 235 -5.79 -11.12 -8.88
N VAL A 236 -5.57 -11.71 -7.71
CA VAL A 236 -5.28 -13.14 -7.52
C VAL A 236 -6.57 -13.87 -7.19
N HIS A 237 -7.37 -13.31 -6.28
CA HIS A 237 -8.69 -13.82 -5.98
C HIS A 237 -9.70 -13.48 -7.08
N ARG A 238 -10.60 -14.43 -7.32
CA ARG A 238 -11.73 -14.25 -8.22
C ARG A 238 -12.80 -13.37 -7.57
N LEU A 239 -13.05 -12.20 -8.15
CA LEU A 239 -13.98 -11.22 -7.58
C LEU A 239 -15.45 -11.69 -7.60
N ASP A 240 -15.78 -12.73 -8.37
CA ASP A 240 -17.11 -13.35 -8.43
C ASP A 240 -17.32 -14.46 -7.38
N GLN A 241 -16.32 -14.74 -6.53
CA GLN A 241 -16.37 -15.78 -5.51
C GLN A 241 -16.37 -15.17 -4.09
N PRO A 242 -16.96 -15.87 -3.10
CA PRO A 242 -16.76 -15.52 -1.70
C PRO A 242 -15.29 -15.67 -1.33
N PHE A 243 -14.81 -14.83 -0.42
CA PHE A 243 -13.47 -14.89 0.13
C PHE A 243 -13.53 -15.13 1.64
N SER A 244 -12.46 -15.71 2.17
CA SER A 244 -12.24 -15.89 3.60
C SER A 244 -11.15 -14.95 4.10
N ARG A 245 -11.17 -14.68 5.40
CA ARG A 245 -10.12 -13.94 6.09
C ARG A 245 -8.75 -14.56 5.83
N GLY A 246 -7.81 -13.72 5.40
CA GLY A 246 -6.45 -14.12 5.09
C GLY A 246 -6.26 -14.70 3.69
N ASP A 247 -7.33 -14.90 2.91
CA ASP A 247 -7.19 -15.25 1.49
C ASP A 247 -6.43 -14.15 0.76
N GLU A 248 -5.52 -14.57 -0.12
CA GLU A 248 -4.76 -13.64 -0.95
C GLU A 248 -5.68 -12.98 -1.97
N LYS A 249 -5.76 -11.66 -1.90
CA LYS A 249 -6.64 -10.86 -2.75
C LYS A 249 -5.95 -10.45 -4.05
N SER A 250 -4.80 -9.80 -3.91
CA SER A 250 -4.10 -9.16 -5.02
C SER A 250 -2.63 -9.00 -4.72
N MET A 251 -1.85 -8.72 -5.75
CA MET A 251 -0.41 -8.48 -5.64
C MET A 251 -0.01 -7.24 -6.44
N PHE A 252 0.99 -6.53 -5.97
CA PHE A 252 1.66 -5.46 -6.71
C PHE A 252 2.93 -6.01 -7.34
N LYS A 253 3.07 -5.77 -8.65
CA LYS A 253 4.37 -5.91 -9.30
C LYS A 253 5.28 -4.72 -8.93
N PHE A 254 6.57 -4.85 -9.22
CA PHE A 254 7.64 -3.95 -8.77
C PHE A 254 7.31 -2.44 -8.78
N GLY A 255 7.30 -1.80 -7.63
CA GLY A 255 7.11 -0.35 -7.54
C GLY A 255 6.42 0.05 -6.25
N GLY A 256 6.31 1.36 -6.03
CA GLY A 256 5.56 1.87 -4.89
C GLY A 256 4.12 1.38 -4.91
N SER A 257 3.56 1.13 -3.73
CA SER A 257 2.15 0.75 -3.62
C SER A 257 1.57 1.25 -2.31
N ALA A 258 0.27 1.54 -2.36
CA ALA A 258 -0.50 1.86 -1.19
C ALA A 258 -1.87 1.19 -1.29
N ILE A 259 -2.44 0.84 -0.14
CA ILE A 259 -3.78 0.31 -0.04
C ILE A 259 -4.56 1.17 0.95
N VAL A 260 -5.74 1.62 0.57
CA VAL A 260 -6.64 2.37 1.45
C VAL A 260 -7.86 1.52 1.76
N ALA A 261 -8.23 1.43 3.03
CA ALA A 261 -9.45 0.80 3.48
C ALA A 261 -10.37 1.88 4.09
N PHE A 262 -11.56 2.06 3.51
CA PHE A 262 -12.61 2.92 4.08
C PHE A 262 -13.73 2.05 4.65
N GLY A 263 -14.16 2.35 5.87
CA GLY A 263 -15.28 1.69 6.53
C GLY A 263 -16.54 2.54 6.54
N GLU A 264 -17.69 1.90 6.73
CA GLU A 264 -18.91 2.61 7.11
C GLU A 264 -18.75 3.23 8.51
N PRO A 265 -19.41 4.37 8.79
CA PRO A 265 -19.44 4.96 10.12
C PRO A 265 -19.73 3.93 11.20
N GLU A 266 -18.91 3.95 12.25
CA GLU A 266 -19.06 3.07 13.42
C GLU A 266 -18.90 1.57 13.13
N ALA A 267 -18.54 1.14 11.90
CA ALA A 267 -18.37 -0.28 11.62
C ALA A 267 -17.13 -0.89 12.30
N TRP A 268 -16.06 -0.09 12.44
CA TRP A 268 -14.83 -0.50 13.10
C TRP A 268 -14.00 0.70 13.54
N ILE A 269 -13.01 0.46 14.39
CA ILE A 269 -12.11 1.48 14.93
C ILE A 269 -10.67 0.99 14.77
N PRO A 270 -9.76 1.80 14.16
CA PRO A 270 -8.33 1.49 14.15
C PRO A 270 -7.77 1.25 15.56
N SER A 271 -6.71 0.45 15.65
CA SER A 271 -6.01 0.20 16.92
C SER A 271 -5.49 1.50 17.52
N GLN A 272 -5.52 1.60 18.85
CA GLN A 272 -5.19 2.84 19.56
C GLN A 272 -3.79 3.36 19.25
N ASP A 273 -2.80 2.46 19.14
CA ASP A 273 -1.43 2.81 18.77
C ASP A 273 -1.34 3.44 17.37
N ILE A 274 -2.10 2.93 16.39
CA ILE A 274 -2.17 3.52 15.04
C ILE A 274 -2.78 4.92 15.11
N LEU A 275 -3.85 5.11 15.90
CA LEU A 275 -4.47 6.43 16.07
C LEU A 275 -3.49 7.43 16.70
N ASP A 276 -2.82 7.03 17.78
CA ASP A 276 -1.89 7.88 18.53
C ASP A 276 -0.65 8.25 17.70
N ASN A 277 -0.12 7.29 16.94
CA ASN A 277 1.00 7.52 16.03
C ASN A 277 0.58 8.41 14.85
N THR A 278 -0.60 8.17 14.28
CA THR A 278 -1.13 8.98 13.16
C THR A 278 -1.32 10.44 13.57
N ALA A 279 -1.80 10.70 14.80
CA ALA A 279 -1.92 12.05 15.35
C ALA A 279 -0.58 12.80 15.45
N GLN A 280 0.52 12.06 15.59
CA GLN A 280 1.89 12.60 15.60
C GLN A 280 2.53 12.62 14.21
N GLY A 281 1.83 12.17 13.17
CA GLY A 281 2.36 12.03 11.81
C GLY A 281 3.38 10.90 11.66
N ILE A 282 3.36 9.93 12.57
CA ILE A 282 4.23 8.75 12.60
C ILE A 282 3.48 7.56 12.00
N GLU A 283 4.11 6.85 11.08
CA GLU A 283 3.54 5.63 10.52
C GLU A 283 3.77 4.44 11.48
N THR A 284 2.83 3.51 11.54
CA THR A 284 2.99 2.27 12.32
C THR A 284 3.34 1.11 11.41
N LEU A 285 4.53 0.54 11.52
CA LEU A 285 4.91 -0.68 10.80
C LEU A 285 4.21 -1.88 11.43
N VAL A 286 3.43 -2.59 10.60
CA VAL A 286 2.59 -3.72 11.00
C VAL A 286 2.83 -4.90 10.06
N ARG A 287 2.96 -6.11 10.61
CA ARG A 287 3.07 -7.33 9.82
C ARG A 287 1.71 -7.81 9.35
N LEU A 288 1.70 -8.52 8.22
CA LEU A 288 0.48 -9.11 7.67
C LEU A 288 -0.27 -9.96 8.72
N GLY A 289 -1.57 -9.73 8.85
CA GLY A 289 -2.44 -10.46 9.79
C GLY A 289 -2.46 -9.93 11.23
N GLU A 290 -1.56 -9.03 11.64
CA GLU A 290 -1.63 -8.44 12.98
C GLU A 290 -2.89 -7.57 13.14
N PRO A 291 -3.52 -7.52 14.33
CA PRO A 291 -4.70 -6.69 14.55
C PRO A 291 -4.42 -5.20 14.25
N VAL A 292 -5.16 -4.62 13.31
CA VAL A 292 -5.08 -3.19 12.94
C VAL A 292 -6.34 -2.42 13.28
N ALA A 293 -7.47 -3.09 13.42
CA ALA A 293 -8.73 -2.50 13.85
C ALA A 293 -9.59 -3.52 14.60
N ARG A 294 -10.65 -3.03 15.26
CA ARG A 294 -11.68 -3.86 15.89
C ARG A 294 -13.06 -3.44 15.40
N ALA A 295 -13.96 -4.39 15.20
CA ALA A 295 -15.37 -4.11 14.96
C ALA A 295 -15.95 -3.36 16.18
N SER A 296 -16.80 -2.36 15.94
CA SER A 296 -17.46 -1.62 17.03
C SER A 296 -18.65 -2.36 17.60
#